data_AF-A0A497L0M9-F1
#
_entry.id   AF-A0A497L0M9-F1
#
_cell.length_a   1.000
_cell.length_b   1.000
_cell.length_c   1.000
_cell.angle_alpha   90.00
_cell.angle_beta   90.00
_cell.angle_gamma   90.00
#
_symmetry.space_group_name_H-M   'P 1'
#
loop_
_entity.id
_entity.type
_entity.pdbx_description
1 polymer ?
#
loop_
_entity_poly.entity_id
_entity_poly.type
_entity_poly.pdbx_seq_one_letter_code
_entity_poly.pdbx_strand_id
1 'polypeptide(L)'
;MDGDGRKASGELRDDLVSILQVALLFIAILVGRELGNIYSTYGEISQLSIGLEVGEEALAGFIREVLAGNDTELEVGMAFTLPSLRNVEGPVTQVPDYVRRWFISVTLSAVVVRQPEVSDVKVGLWVEREQMLTETSPFEREKVPYLRLLKRTIALHIEDPERFRMVVQEASERYSGEVEVTLTGQVLGHITFFKVWLPFSTTRYPLVKMPHADYLSSSWTDSDGRPIRRTRVGKVAYISVRLQNPTRVHSIWENVTATIYRVGRDEPILTVQKEMGVAPATAAIYVFPFSPEKPGVYYYTLEAPGGFSLSEEESPRLEAETG
;
A
#
# COMPACT_ATOMS: atom_id res chain seq x y z
N MET A 1 75.74 -45.73 31.74
CA MET A 1 75.07 -44.45 31.46
C MET A 1 74.34 -44.60 30.13
N ASP A 2 73.17 -45.23 30.13
CA ASP A 2 72.35 -45.51 28.91
C ASP A 2 70.90 -45.04 29.12
N GLY A 3 70.72 -43.91 29.80
CA GLY A 3 69.41 -43.44 30.25
C GLY A 3 68.81 -42.27 29.46
N ASP A 4 69.58 -41.60 28.61
CA ASP A 4 69.22 -40.25 28.12
C ASP A 4 68.65 -40.24 26.69
N GLY A 5 69.18 -41.08 25.79
CA GLY A 5 68.75 -41.08 24.38
C GLY A 5 67.36 -41.67 24.10
N ARG A 6 66.87 -42.59 24.96
CA ARG A 6 65.51 -43.15 24.82
C ARG A 6 64.42 -42.23 25.37
N LYS A 7 64.74 -41.37 26.35
CA LYS A 7 63.81 -40.36 26.87
C LYS A 7 63.61 -39.22 25.86
N ALA A 8 64.70 -38.70 25.30
CA ALA A 8 64.64 -37.63 24.30
C ALA A 8 63.83 -38.00 23.02
N SER A 9 63.93 -39.26 22.57
CA SER A 9 63.13 -39.76 21.43
C SER A 9 61.65 -40.00 21.78
N GLY A 10 61.33 -40.28 23.04
CA GLY A 10 59.96 -40.41 23.52
C GLY A 10 59.29 -39.04 23.66
N GLU A 11 60.02 -38.07 24.23
CA GLU A 11 59.58 -36.68 24.38
C GLU A 11 59.33 -36.01 23.03
N LEU A 12 60.22 -36.17 22.05
CA LEU A 12 60.01 -35.66 20.68
C LEU A 12 58.78 -36.25 19.99
N ARG A 13 58.46 -37.53 20.26
CA ARG A 13 57.30 -38.20 19.71
C ARG A 13 56.02 -37.74 20.41
N ASP A 14 56.06 -37.57 21.73
CA ASP A 14 54.93 -37.09 22.52
C ASP A 14 54.64 -35.60 22.23
N ASP A 15 55.67 -34.79 21.96
CA ASP A 15 55.55 -33.40 21.51
C ASP A 15 54.92 -33.33 20.11
N LEU A 16 55.35 -34.17 19.16
CA LEU A 16 54.75 -34.23 17.83
C LEU A 16 53.29 -34.70 17.86
N VAL A 17 52.96 -35.67 18.71
CA VAL A 17 51.58 -36.11 18.92
C VAL A 17 50.74 -35.00 19.55
N SER A 18 51.29 -34.27 20.51
CA SER A 18 50.61 -33.13 21.15
C SER A 18 50.37 -31.98 20.16
N ILE A 19 51.36 -31.64 19.33
CA ILE A 19 51.22 -30.62 18.28
C ILE A 19 50.16 -31.04 17.25
N LEU A 20 50.14 -32.31 16.83
CA LEU A 20 49.14 -32.83 15.91
C LEU A 20 47.73 -32.80 16.52
N GLN A 21 47.60 -33.16 17.80
CA GLN A 21 46.32 -33.09 18.52
C GLN A 21 45.83 -31.66 18.64
N VAL A 22 46.69 -30.70 18.96
CA VAL A 22 46.34 -29.28 19.01
C VAL A 22 45.93 -28.77 17.63
N ALA A 23 46.64 -29.16 16.57
CA ALA A 23 46.28 -28.80 15.20
C ALA A 23 44.91 -29.37 14.79
N LEU A 24 44.62 -30.64 15.14
CA LEU A 24 43.33 -31.26 14.89
C LEU A 24 42.21 -30.61 15.69
N LEU A 25 42.45 -30.25 16.95
CA LEU A 25 41.52 -29.48 17.78
C LEU A 25 41.25 -28.10 17.17
N PHE A 26 42.28 -27.43 16.66
CA PHE A 26 42.15 -26.13 16.02
C PHE A 26 41.33 -26.22 14.72
N ILE A 27 41.59 -27.24 13.88
CA ILE A 27 40.79 -27.51 12.67
C ILE A 27 39.35 -27.85 13.05
N ALA A 28 39.12 -28.68 14.07
CA ALA A 28 37.79 -29.04 14.52
C ALA A 28 37.02 -27.84 15.09
N ILE A 29 37.67 -26.94 15.82
CA ILE A 29 37.08 -25.69 16.32
C ILE A 29 36.78 -24.75 15.15
N LEU A 30 37.68 -24.61 14.17
CA LEU A 30 37.44 -23.81 12.97
C LEU A 30 36.27 -24.35 12.14
N VAL A 31 36.24 -25.66 11.89
CA VAL A 31 35.15 -26.32 11.17
C VAL A 31 33.84 -26.24 11.95
N GLY A 32 33.87 -26.46 13.27
CA GLY A 32 32.70 -26.31 14.14
C GLY A 32 32.18 -24.87 14.20
N ARG A 33 33.07 -23.87 14.18
CA ARG A 33 32.72 -22.45 14.12
C ARG A 33 32.15 -22.07 12.76
N GLU A 34 32.76 -22.53 11.66
CA GLU A 34 32.22 -22.28 10.32
C GLU A 34 30.88 -22.99 10.10
N LEU A 35 30.72 -24.25 10.56
CA LEU A 35 29.43 -24.94 10.53
C LEU A 35 28.39 -24.22 11.40
N GLY A 36 28.74 -23.83 12.62
CA GLY A 36 27.87 -23.05 13.51
C GLY A 36 27.46 -21.71 12.89
N ASN A 37 28.39 -21.01 12.23
CA ASN A 37 28.12 -19.80 11.46
C ASN A 37 27.19 -20.09 10.28
N ILE A 38 27.41 -21.18 9.54
CA ILE A 38 26.54 -21.60 8.42
C ILE A 38 25.12 -21.85 8.92
N TYR A 39 24.94 -22.52 10.06
CA TYR A 39 23.61 -22.78 10.65
C TYR A 39 22.94 -21.50 11.20
N SER A 40 23.70 -20.61 11.86
CA SER A 40 23.18 -19.30 12.30
C SER A 40 22.76 -18.45 11.11
N THR A 41 23.62 -18.41 10.08
CA THR A 41 23.35 -17.70 8.82
C THR A 41 22.15 -18.32 8.11
N TYR A 42 21.95 -19.64 8.14
CA TYR A 42 20.77 -20.30 7.58
C TYR A 42 19.48 -19.91 8.31
N GLY A 43 19.51 -19.84 9.64
CA GLY A 43 18.40 -19.35 10.44
C GLY A 43 18.02 -17.91 10.10
N GLU A 44 19.01 -17.03 9.93
CA GLU A 44 18.80 -15.63 9.53
C GLU A 44 18.36 -15.49 8.06
N ILE A 45 18.94 -16.25 7.14
CA ILE A 45 18.57 -16.29 5.71
C ILE A 45 17.14 -16.78 5.53
N SER A 46 16.70 -17.77 6.31
CA SER A 46 15.34 -18.32 6.22
C SER A 46 14.24 -17.30 6.56
N GLN A 47 14.61 -16.20 7.21
CA GLN A 47 13.70 -15.11 7.59
C GLN A 47 13.83 -13.88 6.67
N LEU A 48 14.76 -13.88 5.71
CA LEU A 48 14.90 -12.78 4.76
C LEU A 48 13.68 -12.69 3.83
N SER A 49 13.22 -11.47 3.60
CA SER A 49 12.21 -11.15 2.60
C SER A 49 12.73 -10.06 1.67
N ILE A 50 12.16 -10.01 0.47
CA ILE A 50 12.42 -8.93 -0.47
C ILE A 50 11.17 -8.05 -0.50
N GLY A 51 11.37 -6.74 -0.30
CA GLY A 51 10.38 -5.73 -0.56
C GLY A 51 10.37 -5.42 -2.05
N LEU A 52 9.24 -5.66 -2.69
CA LEU A 52 8.96 -5.18 -4.03
C LEU A 52 8.17 -3.88 -3.89
N GLU A 53 8.69 -2.80 -4.46
CA GLU A 53 8.13 -1.46 -4.39
C GLU A 53 7.59 -1.04 -5.75
N VAL A 54 6.29 -0.79 -5.80
CA VAL A 54 5.64 -0.17 -6.95
C VAL A 54 4.84 1.03 -6.47
N GLY A 55 5.02 2.15 -7.15
CA GLY A 55 4.24 3.36 -6.89
C GLY A 55 2.81 3.23 -7.40
N GLU A 56 1.86 3.77 -6.66
CA GLU A 56 0.44 3.75 -7.05
C GLU A 56 0.19 4.49 -8.36
N GLU A 57 0.91 5.59 -8.63
CA GLU A 57 0.84 6.33 -9.89
C GLU A 57 1.29 5.48 -11.08
N ALA A 58 2.36 4.70 -10.92
CA ALA A 58 2.85 3.79 -11.96
C ALA A 58 1.84 2.67 -12.23
N LEU A 59 1.23 2.10 -11.18
CA LEU A 59 0.16 1.11 -11.31
C LEU A 59 -1.09 1.70 -11.98
N ALA A 60 -1.51 2.90 -11.59
CA ALA A 60 -2.64 3.59 -12.21
C ALA A 60 -2.37 3.90 -13.68
N GLY A 61 -1.14 4.31 -14.02
CA GLY A 61 -0.67 4.46 -15.41
C GLY A 61 -0.78 3.15 -16.20
N PHE A 62 -0.18 2.09 -15.68
CA PHE A 62 -0.22 0.76 -16.30
C PHE A 62 -1.65 0.28 -16.55
N ILE A 63 -2.53 0.34 -15.55
CA ILE A 63 -3.93 -0.08 -15.70
C ILE A 63 -4.63 0.74 -16.79
N ARG A 64 -4.43 2.07 -16.82
CA ARG A 64 -5.04 2.93 -17.84
C ARG A 64 -4.57 2.60 -19.26
N GLU A 65 -3.28 2.34 -19.45
CA GLU A 65 -2.73 1.94 -20.75
C GLU A 65 -3.29 0.58 -21.21
N VAL A 66 -3.35 -0.42 -20.32
CA VAL A 66 -3.96 -1.72 -20.65
C VAL A 66 -5.44 -1.56 -21.00
N LEU A 67 -6.19 -0.74 -20.25
CA LEU A 67 -7.59 -0.46 -20.55
C LEU A 67 -7.77 0.20 -21.93
N ALA A 68 -6.82 1.05 -22.34
CA ALA A 68 -6.79 1.68 -23.66
C ALA A 68 -6.42 0.70 -24.79
N GLY A 69 -6.04 -0.54 -24.45
CA GLY A 69 -5.62 -1.57 -25.42
C GLY A 69 -4.16 -1.45 -25.85
N ASN A 70 -3.35 -0.69 -25.11
CA ASN A 70 -1.91 -0.56 -25.36
C ASN A 70 -1.14 -1.65 -24.60
N ASP A 71 -0.17 -2.26 -25.28
CA ASP A 71 0.86 -3.04 -24.59
C ASP A 71 1.77 -2.07 -23.83
N THR A 72 1.89 -2.27 -22.52
CA THR A 72 2.65 -1.39 -21.63
C THR A 72 3.45 -2.22 -20.63
N GLU A 73 4.55 -1.66 -20.14
CA GLU A 73 5.42 -2.30 -19.15
C GLU A 73 5.23 -1.63 -17.78
N LEU A 74 5.35 -2.41 -16.69
CA LEU A 74 5.30 -1.87 -15.34
C LEU A 74 6.72 -1.78 -14.75
N GLU A 75 7.18 -0.58 -14.42
CA GLU A 75 8.44 -0.41 -13.70
C GLU A 75 8.29 -0.80 -12.22
N VAL A 76 9.22 -1.62 -11.70
CA VAL A 76 9.13 -2.22 -10.37
C VAL A 76 10.46 -2.13 -9.61
N GLY A 77 10.48 -1.41 -8.48
CA GLY A 77 11.64 -1.38 -7.59
C GLY A 77 11.76 -2.66 -6.77
N MET A 78 12.97 -3.17 -6.55
CA MET A 78 13.25 -4.25 -5.61
C MET A 78 14.25 -3.81 -4.53
N ALA A 79 13.98 -4.12 -3.27
CA ALA A 79 14.90 -3.93 -2.16
C ALA A 79 14.87 -5.14 -1.21
N PHE A 80 16.01 -5.50 -0.62
CA PHE A 80 16.02 -6.43 0.51
C PHE A 80 15.45 -5.75 1.75
N THR A 81 14.50 -6.41 2.41
CA THR A 81 13.93 -5.95 3.68
C THR A 81 14.37 -6.86 4.82
N LEU A 82 14.53 -6.29 6.02
CA LEU A 82 14.86 -7.05 7.23
C LEU A 82 13.69 -7.97 7.62
N PRO A 83 13.97 -9.09 8.32
CA PRO A 83 13.02 -10.15 8.68
C PRO A 83 11.72 -9.72 9.41
N SER A 84 11.65 -8.49 9.93
CA SER A 84 10.50 -7.96 10.65
C SER A 84 9.57 -7.06 9.83
N LEU A 85 9.89 -6.75 8.57
CA LEU A 85 9.05 -5.90 7.73
C LEU A 85 8.14 -6.78 6.86
N ARG A 86 7.00 -7.18 7.42
CA ARG A 86 5.84 -7.51 6.58
C ARG A 86 5.42 -6.18 5.93
N ASN A 87 5.40 -6.11 4.60
CA ASN A 87 4.83 -5.01 3.82
C ASN A 87 3.29 -4.99 3.94
N VAL A 88 2.78 -5.05 5.18
CA VAL A 88 1.49 -4.48 5.52
C VAL A 88 1.79 -3.01 5.72
N GLU A 89 0.99 -2.10 5.15
CA GLU A 89 1.12 -0.65 5.36
C GLU A 89 1.03 -0.30 6.85
N GLY A 90 2.15 -0.46 7.54
CA GLY A 90 2.52 0.22 8.77
C GLY A 90 3.50 1.33 8.42
N PRO A 91 3.56 2.40 9.23
CA PRO A 91 4.21 3.64 8.86
C PRO A 91 5.70 3.46 8.56
N VAL A 92 6.08 3.71 7.30
CA VAL A 92 7.47 3.90 6.83
C VAL A 92 8.02 5.26 7.34
N THR A 93 7.47 5.83 8.41
CA THR A 93 7.77 7.22 8.83
C THR A 93 8.32 7.38 10.24
N GLN A 94 8.59 6.32 11.03
CA GLN A 94 8.98 6.49 12.44
C GLN A 94 10.31 5.91 12.90
N VAL A 95 11.16 5.39 12.02
CA VAL A 95 12.52 4.98 12.43
C VAL A 95 13.55 5.85 11.70
N PRO A 96 14.13 6.86 12.37
CA PRO A 96 15.12 7.71 11.74
C PRO A 96 16.34 6.88 11.29
N ASP A 97 16.89 7.23 10.12
CA ASP A 97 17.91 6.49 9.38
C ASP A 97 19.09 5.98 10.23
N TYR A 98 19.45 6.69 11.30
CA TYR A 98 20.54 6.29 12.18
C TYR A 98 20.24 5.01 12.98
N VAL A 99 18.98 4.76 13.36
CA VAL A 99 18.58 3.54 14.10
C VAL A 99 18.57 2.33 13.17
N ARG A 100 18.14 2.49 11.90
CA ARG A 100 18.28 1.46 10.86
C ARG A 100 19.74 1.11 10.60
N ARG A 101 20.63 2.11 10.53
CA ARG A 101 22.08 1.92 10.38
C ARG A 101 22.70 1.15 11.55
N TRP A 102 22.26 1.41 12.79
CA TRP A 102 22.74 0.71 13.98
C TRP A 102 22.26 -0.75 14.02
N PHE A 103 20.98 -1.01 13.76
CA PHE A 103 20.45 -2.38 13.74
C PHE A 103 21.10 -3.24 12.66
N ILE A 104 21.30 -2.72 11.45
CA ILE A 104 21.98 -3.46 10.36
C ILE A 104 23.44 -3.72 10.71
N SER A 105 24.13 -2.76 11.33
CA SER A 105 25.53 -2.91 11.75
C SER A 105 25.73 -3.87 12.93
N VAL A 106 24.71 -4.03 13.79
CA VAL A 106 24.80 -4.89 14.98
C VAL A 106 24.37 -6.32 14.67
N THR A 107 23.44 -6.54 13.74
CA THR A 107 23.10 -7.89 13.24
C THR A 107 24.15 -8.43 12.26
N LEU A 108 24.89 -7.55 11.56
CA LEU A 108 26.00 -7.92 10.66
C LEU A 108 27.36 -7.60 11.31
N SER A 109 27.65 -8.13 12.50
CA SER A 109 29.02 -8.03 13.04
C SER A 109 29.91 -9.18 12.56
N ALA A 110 30.93 -8.78 11.79
CA ALA A 110 32.19 -9.47 11.49
C ALA A 110 32.13 -10.90 10.93
N VAL A 111 31.21 -11.18 10.01
CA VAL A 111 31.47 -12.15 8.93
C VAL A 111 31.70 -11.32 7.68
N VAL A 112 32.67 -11.67 6.84
CA VAL A 112 32.95 -11.00 5.57
C VAL A 112 31.68 -11.01 4.70
N VAL A 113 30.84 -9.98 4.82
CA VAL A 113 29.51 -9.95 4.21
C VAL A 113 29.71 -9.69 2.72
N ARG A 114 29.79 -10.76 1.92
CA ARG A 114 29.60 -10.64 0.48
C ARG A 114 28.19 -10.08 0.27
N GLN A 115 28.11 -8.94 -0.40
CA GLN A 115 26.85 -8.31 -0.74
C GLN A 115 25.96 -9.31 -1.50
N PRO A 116 24.69 -9.50 -1.08
CA PRO A 116 23.79 -10.45 -1.70
C PRO A 116 23.51 -10.03 -3.14
N GLU A 117 23.45 -11.00 -4.02
CA GLU A 117 23.09 -10.80 -5.41
C GLU A 117 21.67 -11.33 -5.64
N VAL A 118 20.94 -10.72 -6.55
CA VAL A 118 19.66 -11.27 -7.03
C VAL A 118 19.79 -11.62 -8.50
N SER A 119 19.18 -12.74 -8.89
CA SER A 119 18.81 -13.04 -10.26
C SER A 119 17.35 -13.48 -10.29
N ASP A 120 16.81 -13.64 -11.48
CA ASP A 120 15.54 -14.33 -11.78
C ASP A 120 14.36 -13.98 -10.86
N VAL A 121 13.37 -13.28 -11.40
CA VAL A 121 12.17 -12.92 -10.64
C VAL A 121 10.99 -13.72 -11.17
N LYS A 122 10.25 -14.33 -10.26
CA LYS A 122 8.91 -14.86 -10.50
C LYS A 122 7.91 -13.92 -9.89
N VAL A 123 6.97 -13.43 -10.68
CA VAL A 123 5.95 -12.48 -10.24
C VAL A 123 4.59 -12.92 -10.76
N GLY A 124 3.60 -12.86 -9.88
CA GLY A 124 2.19 -12.97 -10.20
C GLY A 124 1.50 -11.66 -9.87
N LEU A 125 0.76 -11.13 -10.84
CA LEU A 125 -0.11 -9.98 -10.66
C LEU A 125 -1.52 -10.48 -10.36
N TRP A 126 -2.07 -10.02 -9.24
CA TRP A 126 -3.45 -10.24 -8.86
C TRP A 126 -4.17 -8.90 -8.87
N VAL A 127 -5.33 -8.86 -9.51
CA VAL A 127 -6.23 -7.70 -9.48
C VAL A 127 -7.54 -8.16 -8.89
N GLU A 128 -7.97 -7.52 -7.81
CA GLU A 128 -9.20 -7.87 -7.09
C GLU A 128 -9.28 -9.37 -6.73
N ARG A 129 -8.15 -9.92 -6.28
CA ARG A 129 -7.96 -11.34 -5.90
C ARG A 129 -8.08 -12.34 -7.04
N GLU A 130 -8.10 -11.88 -8.28
CA GLU A 130 -8.02 -12.72 -9.47
C GLU A 130 -6.63 -12.60 -10.10
N GLN A 131 -6.04 -13.74 -10.46
CA GLN A 131 -4.71 -13.79 -11.02
C GLN A 131 -4.75 -13.42 -12.51
N MET A 132 -4.03 -12.37 -12.89
CA MET A 132 -4.05 -11.82 -14.24
C MET A 132 -2.86 -12.26 -15.09
N LEU A 133 -1.74 -12.61 -14.45
CA LEU A 133 -0.57 -13.20 -15.11
C LEU A 133 0.33 -13.91 -14.10
N THR A 134 1.20 -14.77 -14.63
CA THR A 134 2.41 -15.22 -13.93
C THR A 134 3.60 -15.14 -14.87
N GLU A 135 4.60 -14.34 -14.50
CA GLU A 135 5.79 -14.15 -15.33
C GLU A 135 7.06 -14.57 -14.58
N THR A 136 7.98 -15.18 -15.32
CA THR A 136 9.33 -15.43 -14.84
C THR A 136 10.31 -14.70 -15.75
N SER A 137 10.93 -13.65 -15.23
CA SER A 137 11.87 -12.84 -15.98
C SER A 137 13.30 -13.18 -15.51
N PRO A 138 14.17 -13.67 -16.40
CA PRO A 138 15.57 -13.90 -16.06
C PRO A 138 16.28 -12.55 -15.91
N PHE A 139 17.10 -12.43 -14.87
CA PHE A 139 17.89 -11.22 -14.63
C PHE A 139 19.36 -11.57 -14.46
N GLU A 140 20.24 -10.71 -14.99
CA GLU A 140 21.66 -10.80 -14.68
C GLU A 140 21.89 -10.62 -13.19
N ARG A 141 22.85 -11.36 -12.65
CA ARG A 141 23.23 -11.25 -11.24
C ARG A 141 23.70 -9.84 -10.95
N GLU A 142 23.00 -9.15 -10.07
CA GLU A 142 23.41 -7.84 -9.61
C GLU A 142 23.45 -7.77 -8.10
N LYS A 143 24.48 -7.10 -7.60
CA LYS A 143 24.67 -6.83 -6.18
C LYS A 143 23.62 -5.84 -5.73
N VAL A 144 22.77 -6.25 -4.79
CA VAL A 144 21.76 -5.34 -4.23
C VAL A 144 22.38 -4.61 -3.05
N PRO A 145 22.41 -3.26 -3.05
CA PRO A 145 22.94 -2.52 -1.90
C PRO A 145 22.00 -2.68 -0.71
N TYR A 146 22.57 -2.96 0.46
CA TYR A 146 21.83 -2.79 1.71
C TYR A 146 21.34 -1.34 1.76
N LEU A 147 20.02 -1.12 1.91
CA LEU A 147 19.37 0.20 2.01
C LEU A 147 19.18 0.99 0.71
N ARG A 148 19.43 0.42 -0.48
CA ARG A 148 19.11 1.09 -1.76
C ARG A 148 18.19 0.22 -2.61
N LEU A 149 17.16 0.84 -3.17
CA LEU A 149 16.29 0.21 -4.17
C LEU A 149 17.09 -0.07 -5.44
N LEU A 150 17.11 -1.33 -5.85
CA LEU A 150 17.48 -1.74 -7.19
C LEU A 150 16.27 -1.44 -8.07
N LYS A 151 16.35 -0.39 -8.89
CA LYS A 151 15.31 -0.14 -9.89
C LYS A 151 15.44 -1.19 -10.97
N ARG A 152 14.40 -1.98 -11.16
CA ARG A 152 14.29 -2.90 -12.29
C ARG A 152 12.98 -2.63 -13.00
N THR A 153 12.94 -2.97 -14.28
CA THR A 153 11.71 -2.93 -15.06
C THR A 153 11.37 -4.38 -15.36
N ILE A 154 10.15 -4.77 -14.99
CA ILE A 154 9.61 -6.07 -15.34
C ILE A 154 8.54 -5.78 -16.37
N ALA A 155 8.79 -6.14 -17.63
CA ALA A 155 7.72 -6.16 -18.60
C ALA A 155 6.68 -7.17 -18.09
N LEU A 156 5.45 -6.72 -17.87
CA LEU A 156 4.35 -7.57 -17.40
C LEU A 156 3.31 -7.56 -18.51
N HIS A 157 3.06 -8.73 -19.11
CA HIS A 157 2.02 -8.85 -20.13
C HIS A 157 0.76 -9.48 -19.55
N ILE A 158 -0.38 -8.80 -19.71
CA ILE A 158 -1.68 -9.30 -19.26
C ILE A 158 -2.15 -10.39 -20.23
N GLU A 159 -2.31 -11.62 -19.74
CA GLU A 159 -2.65 -12.77 -20.56
C GLU A 159 -4.07 -12.69 -21.15
N ASP A 160 -5.03 -12.15 -20.38
CA ASP A 160 -6.43 -11.94 -20.79
C ASP A 160 -6.84 -10.47 -20.56
N PRO A 161 -6.64 -9.59 -21.56
CA PRO A 161 -6.98 -8.17 -21.44
C PRO A 161 -8.48 -7.89 -21.27
N GLU A 162 -9.35 -8.75 -21.81
CA GLU A 162 -10.80 -8.57 -21.69
C GLU A 162 -11.26 -8.90 -20.26
N ARG A 163 -10.75 -10.00 -19.69
CA ARG A 163 -11.03 -10.34 -18.29
C ARG A 163 -10.49 -9.28 -17.34
N PHE A 164 -9.26 -8.81 -17.58
CA PHE A 164 -8.66 -7.71 -16.82
C PHE A 164 -9.55 -6.46 -16.86
N ARG A 165 -10.02 -6.05 -18.05
CA ARG A 165 -10.90 -4.90 -18.22
C ARG A 165 -12.18 -5.04 -17.41
N MET A 166 -12.83 -6.20 -17.47
CA MET A 166 -14.06 -6.46 -16.71
C MET A 166 -13.85 -6.31 -15.20
N VAL A 167 -12.79 -6.93 -14.65
CA VAL A 167 -12.51 -6.91 -13.21
C VAL A 167 -12.19 -5.49 -12.73
N VAL A 168 -11.39 -4.75 -13.51
CA VAL A 168 -11.05 -3.36 -13.20
C VAL A 168 -12.29 -2.46 -13.25
N GLN A 169 -13.18 -2.64 -14.23
CA GLN A 169 -14.41 -1.86 -14.34
C GLN A 169 -15.36 -2.14 -13.18
N GLU A 170 -15.58 -3.42 -12.82
CA GLU A 170 -16.43 -3.81 -11.70
C GLU A 170 -15.92 -3.21 -10.38
N ALA A 171 -14.61 -3.28 -10.13
CA ALA A 171 -14.02 -2.67 -8.93
C ALA A 171 -14.08 -1.14 -8.96
N SER A 172 -13.80 -0.52 -10.11
CA SER A 172 -13.88 0.93 -10.28
C SER A 172 -15.29 1.47 -10.05
N GLU A 173 -16.33 0.74 -10.46
CA GLU A 173 -17.72 1.10 -10.15
C GLU A 173 -18.02 0.92 -8.66
N ARG A 174 -17.59 -0.20 -8.07
CA ARG A 174 -17.90 -0.53 -6.69
C ARG A 174 -17.16 0.31 -5.64
N TYR A 175 -15.92 0.69 -5.92
CA TYR A 175 -15.03 1.37 -4.98
C TYR A 175 -14.62 2.76 -5.48
N SER A 176 -15.47 3.38 -6.31
CA SER A 176 -15.28 4.74 -6.84
C SER A 176 -13.89 4.97 -7.46
N GLY A 177 -13.46 4.03 -8.30
CA GLY A 177 -12.20 4.10 -9.04
C GLY A 177 -11.00 3.47 -8.36
N GLU A 178 -11.13 3.02 -7.11
CA GLU A 178 -10.08 2.27 -6.42
C GLU A 178 -10.05 0.80 -6.89
N VAL A 179 -8.86 0.28 -7.17
CA VAL A 179 -8.65 -1.11 -7.59
C VAL A 179 -7.59 -1.74 -6.70
N GLU A 180 -7.88 -2.90 -6.09
CA GLU A 180 -6.90 -3.68 -5.33
C GLU A 180 -5.95 -4.40 -6.30
N VAL A 181 -4.67 -4.10 -6.20
CA VAL A 181 -3.61 -4.77 -6.97
C VAL A 181 -2.62 -5.39 -6.01
N THR A 182 -2.40 -6.70 -6.15
CA THR A 182 -1.48 -7.47 -5.32
C THR A 182 -0.43 -8.13 -6.19
N LEU A 183 0.84 -7.79 -5.96
CA LEU A 183 1.99 -8.40 -6.58
C LEU A 183 2.59 -9.41 -5.61
N THR A 184 2.65 -10.68 -6.02
CA THR A 184 3.22 -11.77 -5.21
C THR A 184 4.26 -12.51 -6.00
N GLY A 185 5.22 -13.15 -5.34
CA GLY A 185 6.21 -13.91 -6.07
C GLY A 185 7.44 -14.26 -5.26
N GLN A 186 8.50 -14.59 -5.98
CA GLN A 186 9.77 -14.99 -5.41
C GLN A 186 10.93 -14.45 -6.27
N VAL A 187 12.03 -14.07 -5.62
CA VAL A 187 13.27 -13.67 -6.29
C VAL A 187 14.38 -14.65 -5.91
N LEU A 188 15.25 -15.01 -6.85
CA LEU A 188 16.39 -15.87 -6.56
C LEU A 188 17.54 -15.06 -5.94
N GLY A 189 17.70 -15.16 -4.62
CA GLY A 189 18.81 -14.60 -3.88
C GLY A 189 20.04 -15.51 -3.91
N HIS A 190 21.21 -14.93 -4.17
CA HIS A 190 22.52 -15.56 -4.04
C HIS A 190 23.22 -14.97 -2.83
N ILE A 191 23.25 -15.74 -1.74
CA ILE A 191 23.82 -15.32 -0.45
C ILE A 191 24.99 -16.24 -0.14
N THR A 192 26.21 -15.71 -0.27
CA THR A 192 27.45 -16.46 -0.09
C THR A 192 27.57 -17.65 -1.06
N PHE A 193 27.21 -18.87 -0.63
CA PHE A 193 27.17 -20.10 -1.46
C PHE A 193 25.74 -20.67 -1.62
N PHE A 194 24.74 -20.05 -1.01
CA PHE A 194 23.35 -20.50 -1.13
C PHE A 194 22.61 -19.77 -2.25
N LYS A 195 21.78 -20.53 -2.96
CA LYS A 195 20.75 -20.02 -3.86
C LYS A 195 19.41 -20.31 -3.21
N VAL A 196 18.62 -19.27 -2.96
CA VAL A 196 17.33 -19.40 -2.26
C VAL A 196 16.28 -18.52 -2.92
N TRP A 197 15.08 -19.06 -3.09
CA TRP A 197 13.91 -18.30 -3.52
C TRP A 197 13.33 -17.55 -2.32
N LEU A 198 13.41 -16.23 -2.34
CA LEU A 198 12.91 -15.37 -1.29
C LEU A 198 11.55 -14.79 -1.69
N PRO A 199 10.50 -15.00 -0.89
CA PRO A 199 9.16 -14.56 -1.24
C PRO A 199 9.00 -13.04 -1.06
N PHE A 200 8.08 -12.47 -1.84
CA PHE A 200 7.57 -11.11 -1.65
C PHE A 200 6.05 -11.07 -1.83
N SER A 201 5.42 -10.09 -1.20
CA SER A 201 4.03 -9.71 -1.44
C SER A 201 3.87 -8.21 -1.16
N THR A 202 3.21 -7.51 -2.07
CA THR A 202 2.82 -6.11 -1.88
C THR A 202 1.42 -5.90 -2.44
N THR A 203 0.59 -5.19 -1.70
CA THR A 203 -0.77 -4.82 -2.11
C THR A 203 -0.87 -3.30 -2.15
N ARG A 204 -1.52 -2.76 -3.19
CA ARG A 204 -1.75 -1.33 -3.44
C ARG A 204 -3.17 -1.11 -3.93
N TYR A 205 -3.64 0.14 -3.84
CA TYR A 205 -5.00 0.52 -4.18
C TYR A 205 -5.06 1.67 -5.20
N PRO A 206 -4.41 1.55 -6.38
CA PRO A 206 -4.40 2.62 -7.38
C PRO A 206 -5.80 3.12 -7.77
N LEU A 207 -5.90 4.43 -8.02
CA LEU A 207 -7.09 5.08 -8.54
C LEU A 207 -7.05 5.15 -10.07
N VAL A 208 -7.97 4.44 -10.75
CA VAL A 208 -8.05 4.39 -12.22
C VAL A 208 -8.95 5.47 -12.83
N LYS A 209 -9.80 6.09 -12.01
CA LYS A 209 -10.61 7.27 -12.32
C LYS A 209 -10.65 8.20 -11.10
N MET A 210 -11.12 9.43 -11.29
CA MET A 210 -11.30 10.36 -10.17
C MET A 210 -12.38 9.80 -9.22
N PRO A 211 -12.09 9.67 -7.91
CA PRO A 211 -13.04 9.12 -6.96
C PRO A 211 -14.06 10.20 -6.55
N HIS A 212 -15.31 9.76 -6.43
CA HIS A 212 -16.47 10.56 -6.01
C HIS A 212 -17.18 9.90 -4.83
N ALA A 213 -17.75 10.71 -3.92
CA ALA A 213 -18.53 10.18 -2.81
C ALA A 213 -19.96 9.89 -3.30
N ASP A 214 -20.53 8.79 -2.82
CA ASP A 214 -21.90 8.41 -3.14
C ASP A 214 -22.87 9.30 -2.37
N TYR A 215 -23.73 10.00 -3.10
CA TYR A 215 -24.86 10.68 -2.49
C TYR A 215 -25.89 9.66 -2.00
N LEU A 216 -26.16 9.67 -0.68
CA LEU A 216 -27.16 8.78 -0.10
C LEU A 216 -28.53 9.46 0.05
N SER A 217 -28.54 10.65 0.65
CA SER A 217 -29.79 11.38 0.93
C SER A 217 -29.52 12.81 1.35
N SER A 218 -30.55 13.64 1.25
CA SER A 218 -30.57 14.95 1.89
C SER A 218 -31.96 15.31 2.38
N SER A 219 -32.03 16.17 3.40
CA SER A 219 -33.30 16.68 3.92
C SER A 219 -33.12 18.00 4.66
N TRP A 220 -34.19 18.79 4.71
CA TRP A 220 -34.28 19.89 5.65
C TRP A 220 -34.33 19.39 7.09
N THR A 221 -33.55 20.01 7.97
CA THR A 221 -33.43 19.66 9.38
C THR A 221 -33.44 20.91 10.26
N ASP A 222 -33.84 20.75 11.52
CA ASP A 222 -33.66 21.77 12.56
C ASP A 222 -32.24 21.74 13.15
N SER A 223 -31.99 22.55 14.19
CA SER A 223 -30.71 22.59 14.90
C SER A 223 -30.34 21.29 15.62
N ASP A 224 -31.33 20.44 15.89
CA ASP A 224 -31.15 19.14 16.56
C ASP A 224 -30.96 18.01 15.52
N GLY A 225 -30.88 18.34 14.23
CA GLY A 225 -30.73 17.38 13.13
C GLY A 225 -32.02 16.61 12.81
N ARG A 226 -33.17 17.05 13.32
CA ARG A 226 -34.45 16.36 13.07
C ARG A 226 -35.05 16.83 11.75
N PRO A 227 -35.56 15.92 10.89
CA PRO A 227 -36.18 16.31 9.64
C PRO A 227 -37.37 17.24 9.84
N ILE A 228 -37.41 18.35 9.10
CA ILE A 228 -38.50 19.32 9.14
C ILE A 228 -39.09 19.53 7.74
N ARG A 229 -40.37 19.87 7.70
CA ARG A 229 -41.05 20.35 6.48
C ARG A 229 -41.51 21.80 6.61
N ARG A 230 -41.46 22.34 7.82
CA ARG A 230 -41.92 23.69 8.16
C ARG A 230 -40.91 24.40 9.04
N THR A 231 -40.75 25.70 8.82
CA THR A 231 -39.97 26.60 9.68
C THR A 231 -40.64 27.96 9.77
N ARG A 232 -40.16 28.82 10.67
CA ARG A 232 -40.58 30.22 10.74
C ARG A 232 -39.59 31.10 9.99
N VAL A 233 -40.08 32.20 9.42
CA VAL A 233 -39.22 33.25 8.89
C VAL A 233 -38.21 33.71 9.95
N GLY A 234 -36.93 33.83 9.57
CA GLY A 234 -35.81 34.18 10.44
C GLY A 234 -35.29 33.05 11.33
N LYS A 235 -35.92 31.86 11.37
CA LYS A 235 -35.35 30.67 12.02
C LYS A 235 -34.43 29.93 11.07
N VAL A 236 -33.26 29.54 11.56
CA VAL A 236 -32.30 28.74 10.80
C VAL A 236 -32.85 27.33 10.61
N ALA A 237 -32.90 26.89 9.36
CA ALA A 237 -33.03 25.51 8.93
C ALA A 237 -31.71 25.05 8.30
N TYR A 238 -31.48 23.74 8.26
CA TYR A 238 -30.25 23.17 7.71
C TYR A 238 -30.58 22.17 6.61
N ILE A 239 -29.88 22.24 5.48
CA ILE A 239 -29.86 21.15 4.51
C ILE A 239 -28.85 20.14 5.02
N SER A 240 -29.32 19.02 5.56
CA SER A 240 -28.48 17.89 5.96
C SER A 240 -28.24 17.00 4.75
N VAL A 241 -26.99 16.80 4.37
CA VAL A 241 -26.55 15.97 3.23
C VAL A 241 -25.74 14.81 3.77
N ARG A 242 -26.10 13.59 3.39
CA ARG A 242 -25.39 12.36 3.76
C ARG A 242 -24.67 11.80 2.55
N LEU A 243 -23.36 11.64 2.68
CA LEU A 243 -22.46 11.09 1.67
C LEU A 243 -21.81 9.81 2.20
N GLN A 244 -21.46 8.89 1.31
CA GLN A 244 -20.71 7.68 1.61
C GLN A 244 -19.44 7.61 0.76
N ASN A 245 -18.34 7.21 1.37
CA ASN A 245 -17.11 6.91 0.65
C ASN A 245 -17.00 5.39 0.49
N PRO A 246 -17.13 4.84 -0.74
CA PRO A 246 -17.05 3.41 -0.96
C PRO A 246 -15.61 2.88 -1.06
N THR A 247 -14.59 3.74 -1.17
CA THR A 247 -13.18 3.32 -1.25
C THR A 247 -12.73 2.64 0.05
N ARG A 248 -11.69 1.80 -0.01
CA ARG A 248 -11.20 1.05 1.14
C ARG A 248 -10.12 1.80 1.90
N VAL A 249 -9.27 2.55 1.20
CA VAL A 249 -8.12 3.24 1.83
C VAL A 249 -8.05 4.74 1.55
N HIS A 250 -8.69 5.25 0.49
CA HIS A 250 -8.59 6.65 0.08
C HIS A 250 -9.67 7.56 0.70
N SER A 251 -9.28 8.67 1.33
CA SER A 251 -10.27 9.69 1.70
C SER A 251 -10.72 10.46 0.45
N ILE A 252 -12.01 10.74 0.33
CA ILE A 252 -12.57 11.53 -0.78
C ILE A 252 -12.87 12.94 -0.28
N TRP A 253 -12.44 13.94 -1.04
CA TRP A 253 -12.74 15.36 -0.79
C TRP A 253 -13.48 15.93 -1.98
N GLU A 254 -14.72 16.38 -1.77
CA GLU A 254 -15.57 16.93 -2.83
C GLU A 254 -16.08 18.32 -2.50
N ASN A 255 -16.13 19.16 -3.52
CA ASN A 255 -16.75 20.47 -3.43
C ASN A 255 -18.23 20.36 -3.77
N VAL A 256 -19.08 20.45 -2.75
CA VAL A 256 -20.54 20.39 -2.92
C VAL A 256 -21.11 21.80 -2.88
N THR A 257 -21.85 22.15 -3.92
CA THR A 257 -22.59 23.41 -4.04
C THR A 257 -24.06 23.15 -3.70
N ALA A 258 -24.58 23.88 -2.72
CA ALA A 258 -26.00 23.93 -2.40
C ALA A 258 -26.57 25.27 -2.90
N THR A 259 -27.57 25.21 -3.77
CA THR A 259 -28.28 26.40 -4.24
C THR A 259 -29.73 26.33 -3.82
N ILE A 260 -30.21 27.39 -3.16
CA ILE A 260 -31.55 27.45 -2.56
C ILE A 260 -32.42 28.38 -3.38
N TYR A 261 -33.63 27.93 -3.65
CA TYR A 261 -34.62 28.62 -4.45
C TYR A 261 -35.94 28.73 -3.68
N ARG A 262 -36.81 29.61 -4.17
CA ARG A 262 -38.20 29.76 -3.71
C ARG A 262 -39.09 29.41 -4.87
N VAL A 263 -40.07 28.56 -4.63
CA VAL A 263 -41.02 28.11 -5.65
C VAL A 263 -41.70 29.32 -6.31
N GLY A 264 -41.70 29.32 -7.64
CA GLY A 264 -42.25 30.42 -8.45
C GLY A 264 -41.26 31.58 -8.69
N ARG A 265 -39.97 31.40 -8.40
CA ARG A 265 -38.89 32.31 -8.80
C ARG A 265 -37.78 31.53 -9.48
N ASP A 266 -37.29 32.08 -10.59
CA ASP A 266 -36.20 31.45 -11.36
C ASP A 266 -34.81 31.82 -10.81
N GLU A 267 -34.71 32.88 -10.01
CA GLU A 267 -33.45 33.35 -9.43
C GLU A 267 -33.11 32.62 -8.11
N PRO A 268 -31.86 32.19 -7.92
CA PRO A 268 -31.41 31.59 -6.67
C PRO A 268 -31.40 32.63 -5.55
N ILE A 269 -31.81 32.22 -4.36
CA ILE A 269 -31.82 33.06 -3.15
C ILE A 269 -30.46 33.02 -2.47
N LEU A 270 -29.83 31.85 -2.47
CA LEU A 270 -28.55 31.62 -1.82
C LEU A 270 -27.82 30.49 -2.54
N THR A 271 -26.53 30.68 -2.79
CA THR A 271 -25.62 29.64 -3.27
C THR A 271 -24.46 29.53 -2.28
N VAL A 272 -24.20 28.34 -1.77
CA VAL A 272 -23.11 28.06 -0.83
C VAL A 272 -22.33 26.86 -1.34
N GLN A 273 -21.01 27.01 -1.42
CA GLN A 273 -20.10 25.92 -1.73
C GLN A 273 -19.35 25.50 -0.47
N LYS A 274 -19.17 24.19 -0.28
CA LYS A 274 -18.43 23.63 0.85
C LYS A 274 -17.62 22.41 0.42
N GLU A 275 -16.36 22.38 0.84
CA GLU A 275 -15.51 21.20 0.72
C GLU A 275 -15.90 20.16 1.81
N MET A 276 -16.11 18.91 1.39
CA MET A 276 -16.58 17.81 2.21
C MET A 276 -15.61 16.64 2.10
N GLY A 277 -14.96 16.28 3.22
CA GLY A 277 -14.01 15.18 3.29
C GLY A 277 -14.57 13.94 4.00
N VAL A 278 -14.76 12.85 3.27
CA VAL A 278 -15.33 11.58 3.78
C VAL A 278 -14.23 10.53 3.89
N ALA A 279 -14.03 9.98 5.09
CA ALA A 279 -13.02 8.96 5.36
C ALA A 279 -13.36 7.62 4.66
N PRO A 280 -12.35 6.76 4.38
CA PRO A 280 -12.55 5.52 3.64
C PRO A 280 -13.57 4.59 4.30
N ALA A 281 -14.41 3.93 3.51
CA ALA A 281 -15.44 3.00 3.96
C ALA A 281 -16.40 3.57 5.03
N THR A 282 -16.56 4.89 5.10
CA THR A 282 -17.46 5.56 6.07
C THR A 282 -18.54 6.38 5.38
N ALA A 283 -19.52 6.83 6.17
CA ALA A 283 -20.48 7.83 5.76
C ALA A 283 -20.35 9.07 6.65
N ALA A 284 -20.54 10.25 6.06
CA ALA A 284 -20.49 11.53 6.75
C ALA A 284 -21.75 12.34 6.48
N ILE A 285 -22.10 13.19 7.45
CA ILE A 285 -23.22 14.12 7.34
C ILE A 285 -22.67 15.54 7.40
N TYR A 286 -23.07 16.36 6.43
CA TYR A 286 -22.75 17.78 6.37
C TYR A 286 -24.02 18.61 6.35
N VAL A 287 -23.92 19.82 6.87
CA VAL A 287 -25.03 20.76 6.92
C VAL A 287 -24.71 22.06 6.21
N PHE A 288 -25.71 22.59 5.48
CA PHE A 288 -25.74 23.96 4.96
C PHE A 288 -26.80 24.77 5.69
N PRO A 289 -26.44 25.86 6.38
CA PRO A 289 -27.41 26.70 7.08
C PRO A 289 -28.18 27.59 6.11
N PHE A 290 -29.47 27.78 6.38
CA PHE A 290 -30.34 28.69 5.64
C PHE A 290 -31.39 29.31 6.57
N SER A 291 -31.63 30.61 6.45
CA SER A 291 -32.68 31.30 7.20
C SER A 291 -33.63 31.99 6.22
N PRO A 292 -34.89 31.52 6.08
CA PRO A 292 -35.85 32.16 5.18
C PRO A 292 -36.16 33.58 5.63
N GLU A 293 -36.01 34.56 4.74
CA GLU A 293 -36.33 35.98 5.03
C GLU A 293 -37.80 36.34 4.77
N LYS A 294 -38.51 35.53 3.98
CA LYS A 294 -39.90 35.78 3.59
C LYS A 294 -40.71 34.48 3.71
N PRO A 295 -42.03 34.54 3.93
CA PRO A 295 -42.86 33.35 3.92
C PRO A 295 -42.94 32.79 2.49
N GLY A 296 -43.03 31.46 2.35
CA GLY A 296 -43.11 30.77 1.06
C GLY A 296 -42.57 29.35 1.11
N VAL A 297 -42.59 28.65 -0.03
CA VAL A 297 -42.04 27.30 -0.18
C VAL A 297 -40.65 27.38 -0.80
N TYR A 298 -39.70 26.68 -0.21
CA TYR A 298 -38.28 26.66 -0.58
C TYR A 298 -37.86 25.25 -0.98
N TYR A 299 -36.87 25.17 -1.85
CA TYR A 299 -36.21 23.94 -2.28
C TYR A 299 -34.73 24.22 -2.53
N TYR A 300 -33.93 23.17 -2.70
CA TYR A 300 -32.52 23.30 -2.97
C TYR A 300 -32.07 22.34 -4.06
N THR A 301 -31.06 22.74 -4.81
CA THR A 301 -30.28 21.82 -5.65
C THR A 301 -28.95 21.56 -4.96
N LEU A 302 -28.41 20.36 -5.16
CA LEU A 302 -27.07 20.00 -4.72
C LEU A 302 -26.27 19.56 -5.94
N GLU A 303 -25.01 19.98 -6.01
CA GLU A 303 -24.13 19.59 -7.10
C GLU A 303 -22.73 19.33 -6.58
N ALA A 304 -22.18 18.16 -6.91
CA ALA A 304 -20.77 17.84 -6.81
C ALA A 304 -20.25 17.57 -8.24
N PRO A 305 -19.36 18.41 -8.79
CA PRO A 305 -18.90 18.27 -10.17
C PRO A 305 -18.32 16.88 -10.46
N GLY A 306 -18.92 16.16 -11.42
CA GLY A 306 -18.53 14.79 -11.79
C GLY A 306 -19.02 13.68 -10.86
N GLY A 307 -19.55 14.02 -9.68
CA GLY A 307 -20.04 13.08 -8.67
C GLY A 307 -21.55 12.88 -8.74
N PHE A 308 -22.32 13.88 -8.28
CA PHE A 308 -23.77 13.80 -8.22
C PHE A 308 -24.45 15.16 -8.45
N SER A 309 -25.72 15.12 -8.84
CA SER A 309 -26.58 16.30 -8.95
C SER A 309 -27.98 15.95 -8.43
N LEU A 310 -28.52 16.80 -7.57
CA LEU A 310 -29.89 16.74 -7.08
C LEU A 310 -30.69 17.88 -7.71
N SER A 311 -31.71 17.52 -8.47
CA SER A 311 -32.56 18.47 -9.20
C SER A 311 -33.68 19.06 -8.34
N GLU A 312 -34.40 20.04 -8.89
CA GLU A 312 -35.58 20.61 -8.25
C GLU A 312 -36.66 19.55 -7.94
N GLU A 313 -36.88 18.60 -8.85
CA GLU A 313 -37.96 17.61 -8.76
C GLU A 313 -37.75 16.65 -7.59
N GLU A 314 -36.49 16.36 -7.27
CA GLU A 314 -36.07 15.44 -6.21
C GLU A 314 -35.88 16.15 -4.86
N SER A 315 -35.78 17.48 -4.88
CA SER A 315 -35.54 18.28 -3.69
C SER A 315 -36.73 18.24 -2.72
N PRO A 316 -36.49 17.91 -1.44
CA PRO A 316 -37.45 18.15 -0.36
C PRO A 316 -37.86 19.62 -0.28
N ARG A 317 -39.14 19.86 -0.02
CA ARG A 317 -39.69 21.21 0.11
C ARG A 317 -39.75 21.64 1.58
N LEU A 318 -39.45 22.90 1.83
CA LEU A 318 -39.55 23.56 3.14
C LEU A 318 -40.55 24.71 3.06
N GLU A 319 -41.62 24.65 3.86
CA GLU A 319 -42.60 25.73 3.99
C GLU A 319 -42.18 26.68 5.12
N ALA A 320 -41.98 27.95 4.80
CA ALA A 320 -41.66 29.00 5.76
C ALA A 320 -42.90 29.86 6.04
N GLU A 321 -43.31 29.93 7.30
CA GLU A 321 -44.49 30.66 7.74
C GLU A 321 -44.10 31.90 8.55
N THR A 322 -44.93 32.94 8.53
CA THR A 322 -44.85 34.04 9.51
C THR A 322 -45.24 33.51 10.89
N GLY A 323 -44.34 33.67 11.86
CA GLY A 323 -44.54 33.22 13.24
C GLY A 323 -45.52 34.06 14.04
#